data_AF-M0ZKV3-F1
#
_entry.id   AF-M0ZKV3-F1
#
_cell.length_a   1.000
_cell.length_b   1.000
_cell.length_c   1.000
_cell.angle_alpha   90.00
_cell.angle_beta   90.00
_cell.angle_gamma   90.00
#
_symmetry.space_group_name_H-M   'P 1'
#
loop_
_entity.id
_entity.type
_entity.pdbx_description
1 polymer ?
#
loop_
_entity_poly.entity_id
_entity_poly.type
_entity_poly.pdbx_seq_one_letter_code
_entity_poly.pdbx_strand_id
1 'polypeptide(L)'
;MIRDSISSTLAPQPSWFTAKRLLAIFCIINLLNYVDRGAIASNGVNGKRSECTKSGTCSSGSGIQGDFDLNNFQDGVISSAFMVGLLLASPIFASLAKR
;
A
#
# COMPACT_ATOMS: atom_id res chain seq x y z
N MET A 1 -33.35 41.68 -26.43
CA MET A 1 -33.57 40.96 -25.16
C MET A 1 -34.34 39.68 -25.46
N ILE A 2 -33.66 38.65 -25.96
CA ILE A 2 -34.21 37.29 -26.09
C ILE A 2 -33.14 36.40 -25.47
N ARG A 3 -33.55 35.70 -24.42
CA ARG A 3 -32.69 34.91 -23.55
C ARG A 3 -32.20 33.68 -24.31
N ASP A 4 -30.91 33.66 -24.64
CA ASP A 4 -30.20 32.43 -24.93
C ASP A 4 -30.32 31.54 -23.69
N SER A 5 -31.26 30.61 -23.76
CA SER A 5 -31.49 29.60 -22.76
C SER A 5 -30.33 28.64 -22.91
N ILE A 6 -29.25 28.90 -22.17
CA ILE A 6 -28.11 28.00 -22.01
C ILE A 6 -28.70 26.66 -21.59
N SER A 7 -28.87 25.77 -22.57
CA SER A 7 -29.08 24.37 -22.33
C SER A 7 -27.80 23.91 -21.66
N SER A 8 -27.82 23.94 -20.32
CA SER A 8 -26.84 23.26 -19.51
C SER A 8 -27.00 21.79 -19.81
N THR A 9 -26.25 21.34 -20.83
CA THR A 9 -25.89 19.95 -21.07
C THR A 9 -25.14 19.47 -19.83
N LEU A 10 -25.89 19.21 -18.75
CA LEU A 10 -25.44 18.40 -17.64
C LEU A 10 -25.21 17.04 -18.29
N ALA A 11 -23.94 16.76 -18.60
CA ALA A 11 -23.52 15.41 -18.94
C ALA A 11 -24.21 14.46 -17.95
N PRO A 12 -24.87 13.38 -18.41
CA PRO A 12 -25.62 12.51 -17.53
C PRO A 12 -24.69 12.07 -16.41
N GLN A 13 -24.97 12.53 -15.18
CA GLN A 13 -24.17 12.16 -14.02
C GLN A 13 -24.24 10.63 -13.94
N PRO A 14 -23.13 9.91 -14.17
CA PRO A 14 -23.18 8.47 -14.23
C PRO A 14 -23.68 7.96 -12.87
N SER A 15 -24.76 7.17 -12.85
CA SER A 15 -25.37 6.65 -11.63
C SER A 15 -24.40 5.81 -10.78
N TRP A 16 -23.30 5.36 -11.40
CA TRP A 16 -22.19 4.69 -10.75
C TRP A 16 -21.40 5.58 -9.78
N PHE A 17 -21.36 6.90 -10.00
CA PHE A 17 -20.60 7.87 -9.20
C PHE A 17 -21.42 8.40 -8.02
N THR A 18 -22.00 7.50 -7.22
CA THR A 18 -22.73 7.85 -6.00
C THR A 18 -21.76 7.98 -4.82
N ALA A 19 -21.97 8.98 -3.94
CA ALA A 19 -21.14 9.21 -2.75
C ALA A 19 -20.94 7.95 -1.88
N LYS A 20 -21.97 7.12 -1.71
CA LYS A 20 -21.88 5.84 -0.97
C LYS A 20 -20.92 4.84 -1.61
N ARG A 21 -20.90 4.76 -2.94
CA ARG A 21 -20.01 3.85 -3.70
C ARG A 21 -18.57 4.35 -3.62
N LEU A 22 -18.37 5.65 -3.77
CA LEU A 22 -17.04 6.27 -3.66
C LEU A 22 -16.45 6.10 -2.25
N LEU A 23 -17.27 6.30 -1.20
CA LEU A 23 -16.87 6.05 0.18
C LEU A 23 -16.45 4.59 0.39
N ALA A 24 -17.24 3.63 -0.08
CA ALA A 24 -16.91 2.21 0.04
C ALA A 24 -15.57 1.89 -0.66
N ILE A 25 -15.33 2.44 -1.85
CA ILE A 25 -14.06 2.28 -2.59
C ILE A 25 -12.90 2.86 -1.77
N PHE A 26 -13.02 4.08 -1.23
CA PHE A 26 -11.97 4.67 -0.40
C PHE A 26 -11.71 3.88 0.88
N CYS A 27 -12.75 3.35 1.53
CA CYS A 27 -12.58 2.48 2.70
C CYS A 27 -11.82 1.20 2.34
N ILE A 28 -12.15 0.57 1.21
CA ILE A 28 -11.47 -0.65 0.74
C ILE A 28 -10.00 -0.35 0.43
N ILE A 29 -9.70 0.75 -0.26
CA ILE A 29 -8.32 1.16 -0.57
C ILE A 29 -7.53 1.43 0.71
N ASN A 30 -8.12 2.14 1.68
CA ASN A 30 -7.47 2.39 2.97
C ASN A 30 -7.22 1.08 3.75
N LEU A 31 -8.19 0.16 3.74
CA LEU A 31 -8.05 -1.15 4.37
C LEU A 31 -6.91 -1.95 3.72
N LEU A 32 -6.85 -1.98 2.39
CA LEU A 32 -5.79 -2.68 1.65
C LEU A 32 -4.41 -2.09 1.96
N ASN A 33 -4.27 -0.77 1.95
CA ASN A 33 -3.01 -0.09 2.31
C ASN A 33 -2.59 -0.40 3.75
N TYR A 34 -3.56 -0.50 4.66
CA TYR A 34 -3.29 -0.84 6.05
C TYR A 34 -2.84 -2.30 6.21
N VAL A 35 -3.50 -3.22 5.51
CA VAL A 35 -3.16 -4.65 5.50
C VAL A 35 -1.77 -4.88 4.90
N ASP A 36 -1.44 -4.22 3.79
CA ASP A 36 -0.13 -4.33 3.13
C ASP A 36 1.02 -3.91 4.08
N ARG A 37 0.86 -2.75 4.72
CA ARG A 37 1.80 -2.28 5.75
C ARG A 37 1.90 -3.27 6.92
N GLY A 38 0.77 -3.81 7.37
CA GLY A 38 0.71 -4.78 8.45
C GLY A 38 1.38 -6.11 8.09
N ALA A 39 1.27 -6.56 6.83
CA ALA A 39 1.90 -7.76 6.34
C ALA A 39 3.42 -7.61 6.33
N ILE A 40 3.96 -6.50 5.80
CA ILE A 40 5.39 -6.22 5.80
C ILE A 40 5.96 -6.12 7.22
N ALA A 41 5.21 -5.54 8.16
CA ALA A 41 5.63 -5.41 9.56
C ALA A 41 5.41 -6.68 10.41
N SER A 42 4.80 -7.73 9.84
CA SER A 42 4.42 -8.92 10.61
C SER A 42 5.58 -9.90 10.77
N ASN A 43 5.79 -10.35 12.01
CA ASN A 43 6.79 -11.37 12.35
C ASN A 43 6.56 -12.71 11.63
N GLY A 44 5.34 -12.98 11.16
CA GLY A 44 5.04 -14.17 10.37
C GLY A 44 5.60 -14.14 8.95
N VAL A 45 5.83 -12.94 8.40
CA VAL A 45 6.37 -12.73 7.04
C VAL A 45 7.86 -12.46 7.11
N ASN A 46 8.29 -11.74 8.15
CA ASN A 46 9.68 -11.46 8.47
C ASN A 46 10.46 -12.76 8.76
N GLY A 47 9.91 -13.57 9.67
CA GLY A 47 10.44 -14.88 10.02
C GLY A 47 11.80 -14.82 10.72
N LYS A 48 12.71 -15.74 10.38
CA LYS A 48 14.03 -15.87 10.99
C LYS A 48 15.03 -16.46 10.01
N ARG A 49 16.28 -16.02 10.11
CA ARG A 49 17.41 -16.60 9.38
C ARG A 49 17.68 -18.03 9.81
N SER A 50 18.18 -18.87 8.90
CA SER A 50 18.70 -20.18 9.26
C SER A 50 19.99 -20.05 10.05
N GLU A 51 20.03 -20.57 11.27
CA GLU A 51 21.24 -20.58 12.11
C GLU A 51 21.61 -22.01 12.49
N CYS A 52 22.88 -22.36 12.30
CA CYS A 52 23.47 -23.59 12.80
C CYS A 52 24.26 -23.28 14.07
N THR A 53 23.86 -23.90 15.18
CA THR A 53 24.64 -23.83 16.42
C THR A 53 25.92 -24.66 16.31
N LYS A 54 26.96 -24.28 17.06
CA LYS A 54 28.25 -24.99 17.10
C LYS A 54 28.14 -26.46 17.53
N SER A 55 27.00 -26.84 18.13
CA SER A 55 26.66 -28.21 18.53
C SER A 55 26.07 -29.07 17.40
N GLY A 56 25.95 -28.53 16.18
CA GLY A 56 25.49 -29.27 15.00
C GLY A 56 23.98 -29.18 14.73
N THR A 57 23.21 -28.47 15.56
CA THR A 57 21.76 -28.30 15.37
C THR A 57 21.50 -27.08 14.49
N CYS A 58 20.94 -27.30 13.31
CA CYS A 58 20.54 -26.24 12.38
C CYS A 58 19.03 -25.97 12.50
N SER A 59 18.66 -24.69 12.71
CA SER A 59 17.26 -24.25 12.60
C SER A 59 17.00 -23.85 11.15
N SER A 60 15.97 -24.42 10.53
CA SER A 60 15.51 -23.98 9.22
C SER A 60 15.07 -22.52 9.30
N GLY A 61 15.52 -21.72 8.33
CA GLY A 61 15.02 -20.37 8.14
C GLY A 61 13.53 -20.39 7.78
N SER A 62 12.84 -19.31 8.08
CA SER A 62 11.42 -19.14 7.72
C SER A 62 11.18 -17.69 7.34
N GLY A 63 10.18 -17.43 6.49
CA GLY A 63 9.84 -16.08 6.05
C GLY A 63 10.92 -15.45 5.18
N ILE A 64 10.79 -14.14 4.94
CA ILE A 64 11.67 -13.40 4.03
C ILE A 64 13.12 -13.34 4.52
N GLN A 65 13.34 -13.31 5.85
CA GLN A 65 14.70 -13.39 6.41
C GLN A 65 15.36 -14.76 6.15
N GLY A 66 14.57 -15.83 6.14
CA GLY A 66 15.06 -17.18 5.83
C GLY A 66 15.33 -17.37 4.34
N ASP A 67 14.40 -16.93 3.49
CA ASP A 67 14.46 -17.14 2.04
C ASP A 67 15.54 -16.27 1.36
N PHE A 68 15.74 -15.05 1.85
CA PHE A 68 16.73 -14.09 1.31
C PHE A 68 17.96 -13.91 2.20
N ASP A 69 18.09 -14.72 3.27
CA ASP A 69 19.21 -14.68 4.22
C ASP A 69 19.48 -13.28 4.82
N LEU A 70 18.40 -12.54 5.11
CA LEU A 70 18.47 -11.14 5.52
C LEU A 70 18.86 -10.99 7.00
N ASN A 71 19.71 -10.00 7.29
CA ASN A 71 19.90 -9.51 8.65
C ASN A 71 18.75 -8.56 9.05
N ASN A 72 18.51 -8.40 10.36
CA ASN A 72 17.50 -7.49 10.92
C ASN A 72 17.61 -6.05 10.38
N PHE A 73 18.82 -5.60 10.06
CA PHE A 73 19.02 -4.29 9.44
C PHE A 73 18.47 -4.23 8.02
N GLN A 74 18.76 -5.23 7.18
CA GLN A 74 18.32 -5.26 5.78
C GLN A 74 16.80 -5.39 5.69
N ASP A 75 16.23 -6.23 6.55
CA ASP A 75 14.79 -6.36 6.67
C ASP A 75 14.13 -5.03 7.12
N GLY A 76 14.72 -4.32 8.10
CA GLY A 76 14.29 -2.97 8.48
C GLY A 76 14.38 -1.94 7.35
N VAL A 77 15.37 -2.06 6.46
CA VAL A 77 15.51 -1.19 5.27
C VAL A 77 14.37 -1.43 4.28
N ILE A 78 13.91 -2.67 4.09
CA ILE A 78 12.79 -2.99 3.19
C ILE A 78 11.51 -2.28 3.65
N SER A 79 11.16 -2.38 4.93
CA SER A 79 9.98 -1.71 5.50
C SER A 79 10.09 -0.17 5.42
N SER A 80 11.31 0.36 5.62
CA SER A 80 11.58 1.79 5.52
C SER A 80 11.43 2.32 4.08
N ALA A 81 11.93 1.58 3.09
CA ALA A 81 11.81 1.93 1.68
C ALA A 81 10.34 2.01 1.24
N PHE A 82 9.49 1.11 1.73
CA PHE A 82 8.05 1.14 1.49
C PHE A 82 7.38 2.42 2.05
N MET A 83 7.68 2.78 3.31
CA MET A 83 7.16 4.01 3.92
C MET A 83 7.59 5.28 3.17
N VAL A 84 8.86 5.34 2.74
CA VAL A 84 9.37 6.45 1.93
C VAL A 84 8.64 6.51 0.58
N GLY A 85 8.40 5.36 -0.05
CA GLY A 85 7.63 5.28 -1.30
C GLY A 85 6.23 5.89 -1.18
N LEU A 86 5.49 5.57 -0.10
CA LEU A 86 4.17 6.18 0.16
C LEU A 86 4.25 7.70 0.38
N LEU A 87 5.30 8.16 1.08
CA LEU A 87 5.50 9.58 1.34
C LEU A 87 5.80 10.37 0.07
N LEU A 88 6.63 9.81 -0.82
CA LEU A 88 6.95 10.39 -2.12
C LEU A 88 5.77 10.34 -3.10
N ALA A 89 4.96 9.29 -3.03
CA ALA A 89 3.78 9.16 -3.87
C ALA A 89 2.74 10.26 -3.58
N SER A 90 2.62 10.71 -2.33
CA SER A 90 1.64 11.72 -1.91
C SER A 90 1.71 13.05 -2.70
N PRO A 91 2.85 13.77 -2.78
CA PRO A 91 2.95 14.99 -3.59
C PRO A 91 2.80 14.74 -5.09
N ILE A 92 3.24 13.58 -5.59
CA ILE A 92 3.10 13.21 -7.01
C ILE A 92 1.61 13.07 -7.37
N PHE A 93 0.86 12.28 -6.60
CA PHE A 93 -0.58 12.12 -6.81
C PHE A 93 -1.34 13.43 -6.61
N ALA A 94 -0.95 14.25 -5.63
CA ALA A 94 -1.54 15.57 -5.45
C ALA A 94 -1.31 16.49 -6.67
N SER A 95 -0.12 16.41 -7.29
CA SER A 95 0.19 17.17 -8.51
C SER A 95 -0.59 16.65 -9.73
N LEU A 96 -0.69 15.33 -9.88
CA LEU A 96 -1.39 14.69 -10.99
C LEU A 96 -2.91 14.88 -10.91
N ALA A 97 -3.50 14.77 -9.71
CA ALA A 97 -4.94 14.94 -9.52
C ALA A 97 -5.44 16.39 -9.72
N LYS A 98 -4.52 17.36 -9.71
CA LYS A 98 -4.82 18.77 -9.95
C LYS A 98 -4.83 19.13 -11.44
N ARG A 99 -4.25 18.29 -12.30
CA ARG A 99 -4.35 18.39 -13.76
C ARG A 99 -5.59 17.67 -14.26
#